data_AF-A0A0R2WKT4-F1
#
_entry.id   AF-A0A0R2WKT4-F1
#
_cell.length_a   1.000
_cell.length_b   1.000
_cell.length_c   1.000
_cell.angle_alpha   90.00
_cell.angle_beta   90.00
_cell.angle_gamma   90.00
#
_symmetry.space_group_name_H-M   'P 1'
#
loop_
_entity.id
_entity.type
_entity.pdbx_description
1 polymer ?
#
loop_
_entity_poly.entity_id
_entity_poly.type
_entity_poly.pdbx_seq_one_letter_code
_entity_poly.pdbx_strand_id
1 'polypeptide(L)'
;AIYRATVDRQLKGQGGVFVKLPNGMMGFLRQVSGLAPGQKTLVQVTGFAEDGKALPVTSRLLFKSRLVIVTPGAPGSNISRKIKDEDLRQVLQGVADSAMTGSSSDLGLILRSACVTADLDEIRQDIADMRLLAENVLADLAGGPELLVDGALAHEAAWRDWADPEPDAVEQHPTALEDNGVLEAIDALLAPMVPLDTGGSMIIEPTRALVAVDVNTGLDTSPAASLKVNIAAARDLPRQLRLRGLGGQVVVDFAPMPKRDRAILEQVLRAAFKGEAAETSLAGWTPLGLYELVRKRDRQPLRDLMRA
;
A
#
# COMPACT_ATOMS: atom_id res chain seq x y z
N ALA A 1 -4.10 3.41 12.29
CA ALA A 1 -4.89 3.34 13.52
C ALA A 1 -4.71 1.98 14.19
N ILE A 2 -4.51 1.99 15.49
CA ILE A 2 -4.44 0.80 16.36
C ILE A 2 -5.56 0.91 17.39
N TYR A 3 -6.29 -0.18 17.57
CA TYR A 3 -7.43 -0.26 18.48
C TYR A 3 -7.22 -1.36 19.52
N ARG A 4 -7.71 -1.10 20.73
CA ARG A 4 -8.15 -2.15 21.63
C ARG A 4 -9.50 -2.64 21.13
N ALA A 5 -9.62 -3.92 20.87
CA ALA A 5 -10.81 -4.55 20.36
C ALA A 5 -11.29 -5.65 21.29
N THR A 6 -12.58 -6.01 21.18
CA THR A 6 -13.14 -7.16 21.88
C THR A 6 -13.56 -8.21 20.87
N VAL A 7 -13.06 -9.44 21.02
CA VAL A 7 -13.43 -10.57 20.17
C VAL A 7 -14.94 -10.81 20.27
N ASP A 8 -15.63 -10.84 19.13
CA ASP A 8 -17.08 -11.06 19.08
C ASP A 8 -17.38 -12.53 18.81
N ARG A 9 -17.19 -12.98 17.56
CA ARG A 9 -17.49 -14.34 17.13
C ARG A 9 -16.51 -14.83 16.07
N GLN A 10 -16.23 -16.12 16.10
CA GLN A 10 -15.48 -16.81 15.06
C GLN A 10 -16.39 -17.16 13.89
N LEU A 11 -15.89 -17.02 12.66
CA LEU A 11 -16.58 -17.48 11.46
C LEU A 11 -16.15 -18.91 11.13
N LYS A 12 -17.03 -19.87 11.42
CA LYS A 12 -16.84 -21.28 11.02
C LYS A 12 -16.68 -21.37 9.50
N GLY A 13 -15.57 -21.95 9.03
CA GLY A 13 -15.30 -22.20 7.60
C GLY A 13 -14.65 -21.05 6.80
N GLN A 14 -14.57 -19.82 7.35
CA GLN A 14 -13.96 -18.67 6.63
C GLN A 14 -12.59 -18.23 7.20
N GLY A 15 -12.11 -18.91 8.25
CA GLY A 15 -10.76 -18.70 8.79
C GLY A 15 -10.51 -17.30 9.37
N GLY A 16 -11.53 -16.70 10.00
CA GLY A 16 -11.45 -15.36 10.57
C GLY A 16 -12.35 -15.14 11.78
N VAL A 17 -12.09 -14.04 12.47
CA VAL A 17 -12.76 -13.62 13.71
C VAL A 17 -13.25 -12.19 13.54
N PHE A 18 -14.51 -11.94 13.92
CA PHE A 18 -15.00 -10.57 14.05
C PHE A 18 -14.61 -10.00 15.41
N VAL A 19 -14.17 -8.75 15.40
CA VAL A 19 -13.85 -7.98 16.61
C VAL A 19 -14.67 -6.70 16.65
N LYS A 20 -15.13 -6.32 17.84
CA LYS A 20 -15.81 -5.04 18.09
C LYS A 20 -14.77 -3.95 18.27
N LEU A 21 -14.95 -2.87 17.53
CA LEU A 21 -14.20 -1.63 17.62
C LEU A 21 -15.10 -0.55 18.28
N PRO A 22 -14.58 0.65 18.59
CA PRO A 22 -15.39 1.75 19.13
C PRO A 22 -16.60 2.11 18.25
N ASN A 23 -17.59 2.79 18.83
CA ASN A 23 -18.72 3.36 18.11
C ASN A 23 -19.53 2.35 17.26
N GLY A 24 -19.53 1.07 17.65
CA GLY A 24 -20.25 0.02 16.94
C GLY A 24 -19.57 -0.46 15.66
N MET A 25 -18.37 0.03 15.35
CA MET A 25 -17.58 -0.43 14.21
C MET A 25 -17.16 -1.90 14.40
N MET A 26 -17.05 -2.63 13.29
CA MET A 26 -16.63 -4.03 13.28
C MET A 26 -15.33 -4.18 12.51
N GLY A 27 -14.42 -4.99 13.04
CA GLY A 27 -13.19 -5.42 12.38
C GLY A 27 -13.24 -6.90 12.01
N PHE A 28 -12.65 -7.26 10.89
CA PHE A 28 -12.42 -8.65 10.46
C PHE A 28 -10.94 -8.99 10.58
N LEU A 29 -10.62 -9.92 11.48
CA LEU A 29 -9.28 -10.43 11.72
C LEU A 29 -9.12 -11.79 11.05
N ARG A 30 -8.19 -11.90 10.09
CA ARG A 30 -7.89 -13.17 9.42
C ARG A 30 -7.01 -14.06 10.29
N GLN A 31 -7.61 -14.64 11.33
CA GLN A 31 -6.97 -15.56 12.27
C GLN A 31 -7.90 -16.75 12.52
N VAL A 32 -7.33 -17.95 12.50
CA VAL A 32 -8.10 -19.20 12.43
C VAL A 32 -8.42 -19.78 13.82
N SER A 33 -7.63 -19.43 14.85
CA SER A 33 -7.75 -19.98 16.20
C SER A 33 -7.03 -19.12 17.26
N GLY A 34 -7.23 -19.45 18.53
CA GLY A 34 -6.53 -18.82 19.67
C GLY A 34 -7.19 -17.58 20.26
N LEU A 35 -8.41 -17.25 19.83
CA LEU A 35 -9.18 -16.11 20.33
C LEU A 35 -10.56 -16.54 20.80
N ALA A 36 -10.88 -16.27 22.07
CA ALA A 36 -12.18 -16.57 22.68
C ALA A 36 -13.13 -15.36 22.59
N PRO A 37 -14.45 -15.56 22.40
CA PRO A 37 -15.44 -14.48 22.53
C PRO A 37 -15.28 -13.70 23.85
N GLY A 38 -15.35 -12.37 23.78
CA GLY A 38 -15.14 -11.46 24.91
C GLY A 38 -13.67 -11.14 25.23
N GLN A 39 -12.71 -11.88 24.67
CA GLN A 39 -11.28 -11.62 24.86
C GLN A 39 -10.90 -10.24 24.33
N LYS A 40 -10.07 -9.51 25.08
CA LYS A 40 -9.46 -8.25 24.64
C LYS A 40 -8.24 -8.54 23.78
N THR A 41 -8.11 -7.79 22.69
CA THR A 41 -7.00 -7.96 21.76
C THR A 41 -6.67 -6.63 21.10
N LEU A 42 -5.41 -6.45 20.73
CA LEU A 42 -4.95 -5.27 20.00
C LEU A 42 -4.99 -5.58 18.51
N VAL A 43 -5.53 -4.66 17.74
CA VAL A 43 -5.62 -4.81 16.28
C VAL A 43 -5.24 -3.52 15.57
N GLN A 44 -4.52 -3.67 14.46
CA GLN A 44 -4.18 -2.58 13.57
C GLN A 44 -5.00 -2.68 12.30
N VAL A 45 -5.54 -1.54 11.84
CA VAL A 45 -6.25 -1.46 10.55
C VAL A 45 -5.24 -1.64 9.42
N THR A 46 -5.57 -2.50 8.46
CA THR A 46 -4.69 -2.86 7.34
C THR A 46 -5.18 -2.35 5.98
N GLY A 47 -6.36 -1.76 5.95
CA GLY A 47 -6.96 -1.22 4.73
C GLY A 47 -8.36 -0.66 5.01
N PHE A 48 -9.09 -0.43 3.92
CA PHE A 48 -10.42 0.15 3.96
C PHE A 48 -11.48 -0.94 3.84
N ALA A 49 -12.70 -0.64 4.27
CA ALA A 49 -13.87 -1.46 4.03
C ALA A 49 -14.86 -0.71 3.16
N GLU A 50 -15.52 -1.43 2.26
CA GLU A 50 -16.73 -0.94 1.60
C GLU A 50 -17.84 -0.77 2.63
N ASP A 51 -18.82 0.09 2.33
CA ASP A 51 -19.94 0.35 3.23
C ASP A 51 -20.66 -0.95 3.66
N GLY A 52 -20.91 -1.04 4.97
CA GLY A 52 -21.53 -2.22 5.59
C GLY A 52 -20.62 -3.43 5.77
N LYS A 53 -19.36 -3.39 5.30
CA LYS A 53 -18.36 -4.44 5.59
C LYS A 53 -17.51 -4.07 6.80
N ALA A 54 -16.99 -5.10 7.47
CA ALA A 54 -16.06 -4.91 8.57
C ALA A 54 -14.67 -4.49 8.07
N LEU A 55 -13.99 -3.65 8.85
CA LEU A 55 -12.64 -3.17 8.56
C LEU A 55 -11.63 -4.34 8.59
N PRO A 56 -10.76 -4.50 7.58
CA PRO A 56 -9.71 -5.51 7.63
C PRO A 56 -8.67 -5.11 8.69
N VAL A 57 -8.45 -5.99 9.67
CA VAL A 57 -7.51 -5.75 10.77
C VAL A 57 -6.52 -6.91 10.95
N THR A 58 -5.39 -6.63 11.60
CA THR A 58 -4.35 -7.60 11.95
C THR A 58 -3.97 -7.49 13.43
N SER A 59 -3.63 -8.60 14.06
CA SER A 59 -3.01 -8.64 15.40
C SER A 59 -1.49 -8.45 15.35
N ARG A 60 -0.89 -8.51 14.15
CA ARG A 60 0.53 -8.20 13.93
C ARG A 60 0.71 -6.69 13.83
N LEU A 61 0.90 -6.04 14.97
CA LEU A 61 1.09 -4.59 15.05
C LEU A 61 2.44 -4.18 14.48
N LEU A 62 2.48 -3.02 13.82
CA LEU A 62 3.69 -2.35 13.37
C LEU A 62 3.63 -0.88 13.77
N PHE A 63 4.65 -0.41 14.48
CA PHE A 63 4.81 1.00 14.86
C PHE A 63 5.84 1.62 13.94
N LYS A 64 5.43 2.56 13.10
CA LYS A 64 6.24 3.03 11.96
C LYS A 64 6.44 4.54 12.06
N SER A 65 7.69 4.95 12.12
CA SER A 65 8.12 6.32 11.87
C SER A 65 8.79 6.43 10.48
N ARG A 66 9.38 7.59 10.19
CA ARG A 66 10.21 7.83 8.99
C ARG A 66 11.49 6.99 9.02
N LEU A 67 12.13 6.85 10.18
CA LEU A 67 13.44 6.23 10.30
C LEU A 67 13.37 4.77 10.71
N VAL A 68 12.39 4.38 11.54
CA VAL A 68 12.35 3.03 12.11
C VAL A 68 10.97 2.38 12.11
N ILE A 69 10.96 1.07 12.33
CA ILE A 69 9.75 0.27 12.55
C ILE A 69 9.99 -0.63 13.76
N VAL A 70 9.19 -0.48 14.82
CA VAL A 70 9.17 -1.44 15.94
C VAL A 70 8.19 -2.56 15.61
N THR A 71 8.65 -3.80 15.76
CA THR A 71 7.95 -5.03 15.36
C THR A 71 7.76 -5.99 16.54
N PRO A 72 6.67 -5.87 17.31
CA PRO A 72 6.34 -6.83 18.36
C PRO A 72 6.12 -8.25 17.80
N GLY A 73 6.56 -9.27 18.53
CA GLY A 73 6.46 -10.68 18.12
C GLY A 73 7.51 -11.11 17.08
N ALA A 74 8.49 -10.26 16.78
CA ALA A 74 9.50 -10.50 15.75
C ALA A 74 10.85 -9.93 16.20
N PRO A 75 11.52 -10.57 17.18
CA PRO A 75 12.69 -10.01 17.85
C PRO A 75 13.91 -9.87 16.93
N GLY A 76 14.80 -8.96 17.33
CA GLY A 76 16.05 -8.64 16.64
C GLY A 76 16.00 -7.31 15.89
N SER A 77 17.18 -6.77 15.60
CA SER A 77 17.38 -5.53 14.86
C SER A 77 17.78 -5.84 13.41
N ASN A 78 17.13 -5.19 12.45
CA ASN A 78 17.40 -5.34 11.03
C ASN A 78 17.63 -3.98 10.37
N ILE A 79 18.65 -3.89 9.52
CA ILE A 79 18.94 -2.66 8.77
C ILE A 79 18.52 -2.86 7.31
N SER A 80 17.77 -1.89 6.76
CA SER A 80 17.28 -1.88 5.38
C SER A 80 18.35 -2.33 4.39
N ARG A 81 17.98 -3.24 3.48
CA ARG A 81 18.88 -3.75 2.42
C ARG A 81 19.28 -2.69 1.39
N LYS A 82 18.60 -1.52 1.39
CA LYS A 82 18.97 -0.38 0.55
C LYS A 82 20.23 0.34 1.08
N ILE A 83 20.53 0.21 2.37
CA ILE A 83 21.77 0.76 2.95
C ILE A 83 22.90 -0.23 2.68
N LYS A 84 23.77 0.12 1.73
CA LYS A 84 24.87 -0.74 1.26
C LYS A 84 26.21 -0.47 1.94
N ASP A 85 26.36 0.71 2.54
CA ASP A 85 27.56 1.09 3.28
C ASP A 85 27.67 0.26 4.56
N GLU A 86 28.71 -0.57 4.66
CA GLU A 86 28.86 -1.51 5.77
C GLU A 86 29.30 -0.82 7.07
N ASP A 87 30.07 0.27 6.98
CA ASP A 87 30.50 1.03 8.15
C ASP A 87 29.31 1.73 8.78
N LEU A 88 28.47 2.37 7.95
CA LEU A 88 27.22 2.96 8.42
C LEU A 88 26.29 1.91 9.03
N ARG A 89 26.20 0.71 8.43
CA ARG A 89 25.40 -0.39 9.00
C ARG A 89 25.89 -0.79 10.39
N GLN A 90 27.20 -0.88 10.63
CA GLN A 90 27.74 -1.18 11.95
C GLN A 90 27.41 -0.07 12.97
N VAL A 91 27.52 1.20 12.57
CA VAL A 91 27.16 2.33 13.43
C VAL A 91 25.67 2.29 13.80
N LEU A 92 24.81 2.11 12.80
CA LEU A 92 23.35 2.01 12.98
C LEU A 92 22.97 0.81 13.85
N GLN A 93 23.68 -0.31 13.72
CA GLN A 93 23.50 -1.47 14.58
C GLN A 93 23.82 -1.15 16.04
N GLY A 94 24.92 -0.45 16.31
CA GLY A 94 25.26 -0.01 17.67
C GLY A 94 24.24 0.95 18.28
N VAL A 95 23.70 1.88 17.48
CA VAL A 95 22.61 2.78 17.90
C VAL A 95 21.35 2.00 18.24
N ALA A 96 20.98 1.04 17.39
CA ALA A 96 19.83 0.17 17.60
C ALA A 96 19.93 -0.63 18.90
N ASP A 97 21.07 -1.28 19.14
CA ASP A 97 21.28 -2.13 20.31
C ASP A 97 21.28 -1.32 21.60
N SER A 98 21.92 -0.14 21.58
CA SER A 98 21.91 0.78 22.72
C SER A 98 20.49 1.29 23.04
N ALA A 99 19.74 1.75 22.03
CA ALA A 99 18.41 2.33 22.22
C ALA A 99 17.34 1.27 22.61
N MET A 100 17.50 0.04 22.15
CA MET A 100 16.62 -1.09 22.50
C MET A 100 17.02 -1.77 23.82
N THR A 101 18.10 -1.34 24.48
CA THR A 101 18.50 -1.94 25.77
C THR A 101 17.38 -1.82 26.81
N GLY A 102 17.04 -2.95 27.44
CA GLY A 102 15.98 -3.04 28.45
C GLY A 102 14.57 -3.14 27.87
N SER A 103 14.39 -3.22 26.56
CA SER A 103 13.09 -3.52 25.95
C SER A 103 12.68 -4.97 26.23
N SER A 104 11.39 -5.28 26.08
CA SER A 104 10.94 -6.67 26.03
C SER A 104 11.71 -7.43 24.95
N SER A 105 12.12 -8.66 25.24
CA SER A 105 12.84 -9.53 24.30
C SER A 105 12.00 -9.94 23.09
N ASP A 106 10.70 -9.63 23.10
CA ASP A 106 9.77 -9.90 21.99
C ASP A 106 9.65 -8.72 21.01
N LEU A 107 10.26 -7.57 21.31
CA LEU A 107 10.30 -6.43 20.41
C LEU A 107 11.47 -6.55 19.42
N GLY A 108 11.17 -6.43 18.13
CA GLY A 108 12.16 -6.18 17.10
C GLY A 108 12.18 -4.74 16.63
N LEU A 109 13.20 -4.42 15.85
CA LEU A 109 13.42 -3.10 15.27
C LEU A 109 13.91 -3.23 13.83
N ILE A 110 13.40 -2.38 12.94
CA ILE A 110 13.88 -2.26 11.57
C ILE A 110 14.27 -0.80 11.32
N LEU A 111 15.53 -0.57 10.92
CA LEU A 111 16.02 0.74 10.49
C LEU A 111 15.82 0.88 8.98
N ARG A 112 15.20 1.99 8.55
CA ARG A 112 14.77 2.25 7.17
C ARG A 112 15.87 2.95 6.36
N SER A 113 15.71 3.02 5.03
CA SER A 113 16.68 3.71 4.17
C SER A 113 16.81 5.20 4.49
N ALA A 114 15.78 5.83 5.07
CA ALA A 114 15.82 7.21 5.52
C ALA A 114 16.88 7.48 6.60
N CYS A 115 17.39 6.45 7.29
CA CYS A 115 18.51 6.58 8.23
C CYS A 115 19.83 7.00 7.55
N VAL A 116 19.95 6.90 6.22
CA VAL A 116 21.19 7.26 5.51
C VAL A 116 21.49 8.75 5.61
N THR A 117 20.46 9.61 5.63
CA THR A 117 20.61 11.07 5.66
C THR A 117 20.26 11.69 7.01
N ALA A 118 19.83 10.87 7.98
CA ALA A 118 19.42 11.34 9.30
C ALA A 118 20.59 11.38 10.30
N ASP A 119 20.50 12.29 11.27
CA ASP A 119 21.47 12.38 12.35
C ASP A 119 21.35 11.19 13.32
N LEU A 120 22.46 10.76 13.93
CA LEU A 120 22.46 9.60 14.83
C LEU A 120 21.66 9.85 16.11
N ASP A 121 21.61 11.08 16.61
CA ASP A 121 20.82 11.44 17.78
C ASP A 121 19.33 11.50 17.42
N GLU A 122 18.98 11.97 16.21
CA GLU A 122 17.61 11.90 15.68
C GLU A 122 17.14 10.44 15.59
N ILE A 123 17.96 9.55 15.04
CA ILE A 123 17.66 8.12 14.94
C ILE A 123 17.48 7.51 16.34
N ARG A 124 18.36 7.83 17.30
CA ARG A 124 18.27 7.30 18.66
C ARG A 124 16.98 7.74 19.35
N GLN A 125 16.61 9.01 19.21
CA GLN A 125 15.39 9.54 19.79
C GLN A 125 14.15 8.90 19.16
N ASP A 126 14.11 8.77 17.83
CA ASP A 126 12.98 8.15 17.12
C ASP A 126 12.80 6.67 17.50
N ILE A 127 13.89 5.93 17.75
CA ILE A 127 13.82 4.58 18.31
C ILE A 127 13.19 4.59 19.70
N ALA A 128 13.65 5.49 20.59
CA ALA A 128 13.15 5.56 21.96
C ALA A 128 11.64 5.90 21.99
N ASP A 129 11.20 6.85 21.18
CA ASP A 129 9.81 7.28 21.09
C ASP A 129 8.91 6.18 20.53
N MET A 130 9.34 5.51 19.45
CA MET A 130 8.59 4.40 18.85
C MET A 130 8.53 3.18 19.76
N ARG A 131 9.60 2.89 20.49
CA ARG A 131 9.64 1.83 21.49
C ARG A 131 8.66 2.13 22.62
N LEU A 132 8.71 3.33 23.20
CA LEU A 132 7.82 3.74 24.28
C LEU A 132 6.36 3.66 23.86
N LEU A 133 6.02 4.13 22.66
CA LEU A 133 4.68 4.00 22.09
C LEU A 133 4.26 2.53 21.99
N ALA A 134 5.13 1.67 21.46
CA ALA A 134 4.84 0.25 21.33
C ALA A 134 4.61 -0.41 22.69
N GLU A 135 5.47 -0.16 23.68
CA GLU A 135 5.35 -0.71 25.03
C GLU A 135 4.05 -0.27 25.72
N ASN A 136 3.71 1.03 25.63
CA ASN A 136 2.47 1.56 26.20
C ASN A 136 1.22 0.92 25.57
N VAL A 137 1.20 0.81 24.24
CA VAL A 137 0.05 0.22 23.52
C VAL A 137 -0.08 -1.27 23.80
N LEU A 138 1.04 -2.00 23.86
CA LEU A 138 1.03 -3.44 24.16
C LEU A 138 0.57 -3.74 25.60
N ALA A 139 0.85 -2.84 26.55
CA ALA A 139 0.37 -2.93 27.92
C ALA A 139 -1.13 -2.62 28.06
N ASP A 140 -1.73 -1.92 27.09
CA ASP A 140 -3.11 -1.45 27.18
C ASP A 140 -4.16 -2.47 26.71
N LEU A 141 -4.39 -3.47 27.56
CA LEU A 141 -5.43 -4.50 27.35
C LEU A 141 -6.65 -4.33 28.28
N ALA A 142 -6.65 -3.32 29.15
CA ALA A 142 -7.71 -3.10 30.12
C ALA A 142 -8.81 -2.20 29.54
N GLY A 143 -10.08 -2.58 29.69
CA GLY A 143 -11.23 -1.74 29.31
C GLY A 143 -12.02 -2.20 28.08
N GLY A 144 -12.84 -1.28 27.55
CA GLY A 144 -13.70 -1.50 26.38
C GLY A 144 -12.96 -1.33 25.06
N PRO A 145 -13.61 -1.56 23.90
CA PRO A 145 -13.05 -1.17 22.61
C PRO A 145 -12.70 0.32 22.58
N GLU A 146 -11.48 0.66 22.15
CA GLU A 146 -10.96 2.03 22.15
C GLU A 146 -9.94 2.23 21.01
N LEU A 147 -9.85 3.45 20.49
CA LEU A 147 -8.78 3.87 19.59
C LEU A 147 -7.56 4.27 20.44
N LEU A 148 -6.45 3.54 20.30
CA LEU A 148 -5.24 3.78 21.09
C LEU A 148 -4.22 4.64 20.35
N VAL A 149 -4.13 4.47 19.03
CA VAL A 149 -3.23 5.23 18.16
C VAL A 149 -3.97 5.59 16.90
N ASP A 150 -3.96 6.88 16.54
CA ASP A 150 -4.53 7.37 15.30
C ASP A 150 -3.90 6.74 14.04
N GLY A 151 -4.60 6.89 12.91
CA GLY A 151 -3.99 6.66 11.61
C GLY A 151 -3.09 7.83 11.23
N ALA A 152 -1.97 7.54 10.58
CA ALA A 152 -1.19 8.58 9.94
C ALA A 152 -2.04 9.32 8.91
N LEU A 153 -1.91 10.64 8.87
CA LEU A 153 -2.49 11.48 7.83
C LEU A 153 -1.82 11.19 6.47
N ALA A 154 -2.47 11.58 5.38
CA ALA A 154 -1.97 11.29 4.03
C ALA A 154 -0.56 11.87 3.79
N HIS A 155 -0.30 13.10 4.24
CA HIS A 155 1.01 13.73 4.09
C HIS A 155 2.09 13.06 4.96
N GLU A 156 1.76 12.61 6.17
CA GLU A 156 2.69 11.88 7.05
C GLU A 156 3.07 10.52 6.43
N ALA A 157 2.08 9.80 5.88
CA ALA A 157 2.32 8.54 5.19
C ALA A 157 3.16 8.75 3.92
N ALA A 158 2.90 9.81 3.15
CA ALA A 158 3.69 10.15 1.97
C ALA A 158 5.14 10.51 2.34
N TRP A 159 5.33 11.37 3.34
CA TRP A 159 6.67 11.74 3.83
C TRP A 159 7.45 10.52 4.32
N ARG A 160 6.76 9.60 4.97
CA ARG A 160 7.35 8.36 5.47
C ARG A 160 7.75 7.41 4.33
N ASP A 161 6.87 7.21 3.36
CA ASP A 161 6.98 6.09 2.41
C ASP A 161 7.51 6.50 1.01
N TRP A 162 7.46 7.79 0.65
CA TRP A 162 7.83 8.30 -0.68
C TRP A 162 8.99 9.31 -0.68
N ALA A 163 9.50 9.73 0.49
CA ALA A 163 10.63 10.67 0.57
C ALA A 163 12.02 10.03 0.31
N ASP A 164 12.06 8.88 -0.38
CA ASP A 164 13.31 8.22 -0.82
C ASP A 164 13.20 7.93 -2.32
N PRO A 165 13.95 8.67 -3.18
CA PRO A 165 14.91 9.72 -2.83
C PRO A 165 14.24 10.97 -2.25
N GLU A 166 15.05 11.88 -1.66
CA GLU A 166 14.55 13.15 -1.15
C GLU A 166 13.84 13.94 -2.26
N PRO A 167 12.71 14.61 -1.93
CA PRO A 167 11.96 15.38 -2.91
C PRO A 167 12.78 16.61 -3.36
N ASP A 168 12.65 16.97 -4.63
CA ASP A 168 13.32 18.15 -5.21
C ASP A 168 12.84 19.47 -4.55
N ALA A 169 11.59 19.50 -4.06
CA ALA A 169 10.99 20.63 -3.37
C ALA A 169 9.94 20.19 -2.35
N VAL A 170 9.73 21.01 -1.30
CA VAL A 170 8.66 20.85 -0.31
C VAL A 170 7.91 22.17 -0.18
N GLU A 171 6.67 22.20 -0.67
CA GLU A 171 5.84 23.40 -0.67
C GLU A 171 4.66 23.24 0.29
N GLN A 172 4.48 24.22 1.18
CA GLN A 172 3.46 24.19 2.24
C GLN A 172 2.46 25.36 2.17
N HIS A 173 2.37 26.03 1.03
CA HIS A 173 1.39 27.11 0.84
C HIS A 173 0.04 26.60 0.30
N PRO A 174 -1.07 27.34 0.53
CA PRO A 174 -2.41 26.87 0.19
C PRO A 174 -2.64 26.47 -1.27
N THR A 175 -1.91 27.08 -2.22
CA THR A 175 -2.04 26.83 -3.66
C THR A 175 -1.07 25.79 -4.21
N ALA A 176 -0.28 25.11 -3.36
CA ALA A 176 0.81 24.25 -3.85
C ALA A 176 0.37 23.14 -4.79
N LEU A 177 -0.83 22.59 -4.57
CA LEU A 177 -1.37 21.56 -5.45
C LEU A 177 -1.73 22.13 -6.84
N GLU A 178 -2.27 23.34 -6.90
CA GLU A 178 -2.64 24.02 -8.15
C GLU A 178 -1.38 24.47 -8.90
N ASP A 179 -0.45 25.12 -8.21
CA ASP A 179 0.80 25.64 -8.79
C ASP A 179 1.67 24.52 -9.40
N ASN A 180 1.55 23.28 -8.88
CA ASN A 180 2.24 22.09 -9.36
C ASN A 180 1.38 21.20 -10.30
N GLY A 181 0.21 21.65 -10.73
CA GLY A 181 -0.65 20.93 -11.68
C GLY A 181 -1.30 19.65 -11.13
N VAL A 182 -1.35 19.49 -9.81
CA VAL A 182 -1.88 18.29 -9.15
C VAL A 182 -3.40 18.21 -9.29
N LEU A 183 -4.10 19.34 -9.27
CA LEU A 183 -5.56 19.37 -9.40
C LEU A 183 -6.01 18.90 -10.80
N GLU A 184 -5.33 19.36 -11.84
CA GLU A 184 -5.54 18.93 -13.22
C GLU A 184 -5.21 17.44 -13.40
N ALA A 185 -4.16 16.97 -12.74
CA ALA A 185 -3.81 15.54 -12.73
C ALA A 185 -4.90 14.69 -12.04
N ILE A 186 -5.50 15.18 -10.95
CA ILE A 186 -6.64 14.53 -10.29
C ILE A 186 -7.84 14.48 -11.22
N ASP A 187 -8.18 15.59 -11.89
CA ASP A 187 -9.30 15.64 -12.84
C ASP A 187 -9.10 14.66 -14.00
N ALA A 188 -7.89 14.58 -14.55
CA ALA A 188 -7.55 13.61 -15.58
C ALA A 188 -7.71 12.15 -15.11
N LEU A 189 -7.43 11.87 -13.82
CA LEU A 189 -7.61 10.54 -13.23
C LEU A 189 -9.07 10.19 -12.95
N LEU A 190 -9.97 11.18 -12.87
CA LEU A 190 -11.41 10.95 -12.70
C LEU A 190 -12.09 10.55 -14.02
N ALA A 191 -11.58 11.05 -15.14
CA ALA A 191 -12.03 10.69 -16.48
C ALA A 191 -11.70 9.22 -16.81
N PRO A 192 -12.58 8.45 -17.46
CA PRO A 192 -12.29 7.06 -17.83
C PRO A 192 -11.24 6.95 -18.94
N MET A 193 -11.20 7.92 -19.85
CA MET A 193 -10.27 7.94 -20.98
C MET A 193 -8.90 8.48 -20.57
N VAL A 194 -7.85 7.78 -20.97
CA VAL A 194 -6.44 8.11 -20.76
C VAL A 194 -5.79 8.28 -22.13
N PRO A 195 -5.38 9.50 -22.53
CA PRO A 195 -4.60 9.69 -23.75
C PRO A 195 -3.22 9.04 -23.61
N LEU A 196 -2.71 8.46 -24.70
CA LEU A 196 -1.38 7.85 -24.76
C LEU A 196 -0.50 8.65 -25.74
N ASP A 197 0.79 8.74 -25.45
CA ASP A 197 1.77 9.51 -26.26
C ASP A 197 1.87 9.05 -27.72
N THR A 198 1.34 7.86 -28.04
CA THR A 198 1.28 7.32 -29.41
C THR A 198 0.11 7.88 -30.24
N GLY A 199 -0.71 8.77 -29.68
CA GLY A 199 -1.94 9.27 -30.32
C GLY A 199 -3.15 8.32 -30.18
N GLY A 200 -2.98 7.22 -29.46
CA GLY A 200 -4.05 6.32 -29.06
C GLY A 200 -4.61 6.66 -27.68
N SER A 201 -5.45 5.79 -27.13
CA SER A 201 -6.02 5.97 -25.80
C SER A 201 -6.28 4.64 -25.11
N MET A 202 -6.32 4.67 -23.78
CA MET A 202 -6.81 3.59 -22.94
C MET A 202 -8.05 4.04 -22.18
N ILE A 203 -9.09 3.23 -22.09
CA ILE A 203 -10.31 3.53 -21.32
C ILE A 203 -10.33 2.60 -20.11
N ILE A 204 -10.46 3.14 -18.89
CA ILE A 204 -10.47 2.38 -17.65
C ILE A 204 -11.81 2.55 -16.94
N GLU A 205 -12.56 1.46 -16.79
CA GLU A 205 -13.89 1.48 -16.18
C GLU A 205 -14.01 0.45 -15.05
N PRO A 206 -14.13 0.90 -13.79
CA PRO A 206 -14.49 0.01 -12.71
C PRO A 206 -15.97 -0.39 -12.82
N THR A 207 -16.23 -1.69 -12.83
CA THR A 207 -17.57 -2.27 -12.72
C THR A 207 -17.80 -2.78 -11.29
N ARG A 208 -18.96 -3.42 -11.05
CA ARG A 208 -19.24 -4.08 -9.76
C ARG A 208 -18.27 -5.22 -9.44
N ALA A 209 -17.83 -5.98 -10.45
CA ALA A 209 -17.08 -7.21 -10.26
C ALA A 209 -15.58 -7.04 -10.55
N LEU A 210 -15.26 -6.29 -11.61
CA LEU A 210 -13.91 -6.16 -12.15
C LEU A 210 -13.67 -4.77 -12.74
N VAL A 211 -12.41 -4.44 -13.00
CA VAL A 211 -12.02 -3.25 -13.77
C VAL A 211 -11.78 -3.68 -15.22
N ALA A 212 -12.51 -3.07 -16.15
CA ALA A 212 -12.31 -3.26 -17.58
C ALA A 212 -11.37 -2.18 -18.11
N VAL A 213 -10.43 -2.59 -18.97
CA VAL A 213 -9.48 -1.70 -19.63
C VAL A 213 -9.52 -1.99 -21.13
N ASP A 214 -9.79 -0.97 -21.94
CA ASP A 214 -9.82 -1.07 -23.41
C ASP A 214 -8.75 -0.18 -24.03
N VAL A 215 -8.05 -0.65 -25.08
CA VAL A 215 -6.93 0.07 -25.71
C VAL A 215 -7.20 0.32 -27.19
N ASN A 216 -7.20 1.60 -27.57
CA ASN A 216 -7.52 2.07 -28.91
C ASN A 216 -6.30 2.69 -29.59
N THR A 217 -6.03 2.31 -30.85
CA THR A 217 -4.90 2.80 -31.66
C THR A 217 -5.03 4.25 -32.11
N GLY A 218 -6.22 4.84 -32.01
CA GLY A 218 -6.50 6.18 -32.52
C GLY A 218 -6.40 6.23 -34.05
N LEU A 219 -5.79 7.30 -34.59
CA LEU A 219 -5.70 7.56 -36.03
C LEU A 219 -4.47 6.90 -36.71
N ASP A 220 -3.54 6.31 -35.95
CA ASP A 220 -2.37 5.64 -36.52
C ASP A 220 -2.80 4.32 -37.16
N THR A 221 -2.69 4.24 -38.49
CA THR A 221 -3.00 3.03 -39.27
C THR A 221 -1.75 2.28 -39.72
N SER A 222 -0.57 2.59 -39.15
CA SER A 222 0.67 1.91 -39.49
C SER A 222 0.65 0.45 -39.01
N PRO A 223 1.39 -0.47 -39.68
CA PRO A 223 1.44 -1.87 -39.25
C PRO A 223 1.94 -2.10 -37.81
N ALA A 224 2.64 -1.12 -37.23
CA ALA A 224 3.15 -1.16 -35.87
C ALA A 224 2.25 -0.44 -34.85
N ALA A 225 1.15 0.19 -35.27
CA ALA A 225 0.28 1.00 -34.43
C ALA A 225 -0.22 0.24 -33.19
N SER A 226 -0.77 -0.96 -33.38
CA SER A 226 -1.26 -1.80 -32.28
C SER A 226 -0.19 -2.12 -31.26
N LEU A 227 0.99 -2.54 -31.71
CA LEU A 227 2.08 -2.90 -30.78
C LEU A 227 2.57 -1.67 -30.01
N LYS A 228 2.72 -0.52 -30.70
CA LYS A 228 3.14 0.74 -30.07
C LYS A 228 2.15 1.17 -28.99
N VAL A 229 0.85 1.21 -29.31
CA VAL A 229 -0.18 1.64 -28.34
C VAL A 229 -0.30 0.67 -27.17
N ASN A 230 -0.22 -0.64 -27.43
CA ASN A 230 -0.27 -1.65 -26.37
C ASN A 230 0.91 -1.52 -25.41
N ILE A 231 2.12 -1.26 -25.92
CA ILE A 231 3.30 -1.01 -25.09
C ILE A 231 3.12 0.26 -24.25
N ALA A 232 2.58 1.34 -24.82
CA ALA A 232 2.31 2.57 -24.08
C ALA A 232 1.28 2.34 -22.97
N ALA A 233 0.16 1.67 -23.27
CA ALA A 233 -0.87 1.30 -22.30
C ALA A 233 -0.29 0.40 -21.19
N ALA A 234 0.48 -0.63 -21.54
CA ALA A 234 1.09 -1.55 -20.57
C ALA A 234 2.08 -0.85 -19.62
N ARG A 235 2.78 0.18 -20.09
CA ARG A 235 3.69 0.99 -19.26
C ARG A 235 2.94 1.93 -18.31
N ASP A 236 1.84 2.55 -18.75
CA ASP A 236 1.09 3.51 -17.93
C ASP A 236 0.06 2.86 -17.00
N LEU A 237 -0.41 1.64 -17.33
CA LEU A 237 -1.46 0.95 -16.58
C LEU A 237 -1.18 0.81 -15.07
N PRO A 238 0.01 0.42 -14.58
CA PRO A 238 0.28 0.37 -13.14
C PRO A 238 0.06 1.72 -12.45
N ARG A 239 0.53 2.81 -13.07
CA ARG A 239 0.38 4.17 -12.54
C ARG A 239 -1.10 4.54 -12.47
N GLN A 240 -1.86 4.27 -13.53
CA GLN A 240 -3.30 4.55 -13.59
C GLN A 240 -4.08 3.78 -12.52
N LEU A 241 -3.85 2.46 -12.39
CA LEU A 241 -4.51 1.65 -11.37
C LEU A 241 -4.18 2.14 -9.95
N ARG A 242 -2.90 2.46 -9.69
CA ARG A 242 -2.42 2.91 -8.38
C ARG A 242 -2.98 4.28 -7.98
N LEU A 243 -2.96 5.26 -8.88
CA LEU A 243 -3.43 6.62 -8.61
C LEU A 243 -4.96 6.70 -8.52
N ARG A 244 -5.68 5.86 -9.28
CA ARG A 244 -7.15 5.74 -9.17
C ARG A 244 -7.60 4.90 -7.98
N GLY A 245 -6.69 4.25 -7.26
CA GLY A 245 -7.00 3.36 -6.15
C GLY A 245 -7.73 2.08 -6.56
N LEU A 246 -7.51 1.60 -7.79
CA LEU A 246 -8.21 0.44 -8.35
C LEU A 246 -7.51 -0.87 -7.98
N GLY A 247 -8.31 -1.87 -7.60
CA GLY A 247 -7.85 -3.21 -7.23
C GLY A 247 -8.94 -4.27 -7.33
N GLY A 248 -8.55 -5.53 -7.24
CA GLY A 248 -9.37 -6.69 -7.58
C GLY A 248 -9.00 -7.25 -8.94
N GLN A 249 -9.96 -7.92 -9.59
CA GLN A 249 -9.76 -8.43 -10.94
C GLN A 249 -9.74 -7.27 -11.94
N VAL A 250 -8.75 -7.28 -12.82
CA VAL A 250 -8.59 -6.33 -13.93
C VAL A 250 -8.43 -7.13 -15.21
N VAL A 251 -9.21 -6.75 -16.23
CA VAL A 251 -9.20 -7.38 -17.55
C VAL A 251 -8.86 -6.33 -18.57
N VAL A 252 -7.84 -6.59 -19.39
CA VAL A 252 -7.34 -5.67 -20.41
C VAL A 252 -7.61 -6.24 -21.80
N ASP A 253 -8.39 -5.50 -22.57
CA ASP A 253 -8.59 -5.70 -24.01
C ASP A 253 -7.57 -4.82 -24.76
N PHE A 254 -6.48 -5.46 -25.18
CA PHE A 254 -5.43 -4.77 -25.92
C PHE A 254 -5.82 -4.66 -27.40
N ALA A 255 -5.33 -3.60 -28.07
CA ALA A 255 -5.54 -3.42 -29.50
C ALA A 255 -5.11 -4.69 -30.29
N PRO A 256 -5.84 -5.08 -31.35
CA PRO A 256 -5.59 -6.32 -32.07
C PRO A 256 -4.13 -6.47 -32.50
N MET A 257 -3.50 -7.56 -32.10
CA MET A 257 -2.09 -7.86 -32.43
C MET A 257 -1.84 -9.36 -32.69
N PRO A 258 -0.82 -9.71 -33.49
CA PRO A 258 -0.39 -11.08 -33.69
C PRO A 258 0.00 -11.79 -32.39
N LYS A 259 -0.28 -13.11 -32.29
CA LYS A 259 0.07 -13.92 -31.10
C LYS A 259 1.56 -13.88 -30.74
N ARG A 260 2.45 -13.74 -31.73
CA ARG A 260 3.91 -13.65 -31.50
C ARG A 260 4.31 -12.41 -30.69
N ASP A 261 3.54 -11.32 -30.79
CA ASP A 261 3.85 -10.05 -30.12
C ASP A 261 3.39 -10.05 -28.65
N ARG A 262 2.54 -11.01 -28.26
CA ARG A 262 2.10 -11.19 -26.87
C ARG A 262 3.24 -11.40 -25.89
N ALA A 263 4.29 -12.12 -26.29
CA ALA A 263 5.47 -12.35 -25.47
C ALA A 263 6.23 -11.05 -25.17
N ILE A 264 6.31 -10.15 -26.16
CA ILE A 264 6.92 -8.82 -25.99
C ILE A 264 6.10 -8.01 -24.99
N LEU A 265 4.78 -7.99 -25.16
CA LEU A 265 3.89 -7.23 -24.27
C LEU A 265 3.90 -7.77 -22.84
N GLU A 266 3.97 -9.08 -22.65
CA GLU A 266 4.15 -9.69 -21.32
C GLU A 266 5.43 -9.26 -20.64
N GLN A 267 6.55 -9.19 -21.38
CA GLN A 267 7.81 -8.70 -20.83
C GLN A 267 7.68 -7.24 -20.39
N VAL A 268 6.99 -6.41 -21.18
CA VAL A 268 6.71 -5.00 -20.82
C VAL A 268 5.85 -4.92 -19.57
N LEU A 269 4.76 -5.68 -19.47
CA LEU A 269 3.89 -5.72 -18.28
C LEU A 269 4.65 -6.17 -17.03
N ARG A 270 5.45 -7.25 -17.13
CA ARG A 270 6.29 -7.72 -16.01
C ARG A 270 7.28 -6.66 -15.56
N ALA A 271 7.90 -5.93 -16.49
CA ALA A 271 8.80 -4.84 -16.16
C ALA A 271 8.05 -3.66 -15.50
N ALA A 272 6.90 -3.27 -16.05
CA ALA A 272 6.09 -2.15 -15.55
C ALA A 272 5.53 -2.41 -14.15
N PHE A 273 5.11 -3.64 -13.84
CA PHE A 273 4.58 -4.04 -12.52
C PHE A 273 5.66 -4.51 -11.54
N LYS A 274 6.96 -4.52 -11.91
CA LYS A 274 8.04 -5.04 -11.06
C LYS A 274 8.11 -4.36 -9.68
N GLY A 275 7.88 -3.05 -9.63
CA GLY A 275 7.88 -2.28 -8.38
C GLY A 275 6.71 -2.60 -7.43
N GLU A 276 5.64 -3.19 -7.97
CA GLU A 276 4.40 -3.53 -7.24
C GLU A 276 4.14 -5.05 -7.21
N ALA A 277 5.19 -5.87 -7.37
CA ALA A 277 5.06 -7.32 -7.49
C ALA A 277 4.47 -8.01 -6.24
N ALA A 278 4.53 -7.37 -5.08
CA ALA A 278 3.86 -7.86 -3.86
C ALA A 278 2.34 -7.59 -3.85
N GLU A 279 1.86 -6.67 -4.69
CA GLU A 279 0.48 -6.22 -4.74
C GLU A 279 -0.27 -6.76 -5.97
N THR A 280 0.45 -7.18 -7.02
CA THR A 280 -0.15 -7.57 -8.30
C THR A 280 0.30 -8.96 -8.77
N SER A 281 -0.67 -9.77 -9.18
CA SER A 281 -0.47 -11.04 -9.88
C SER A 281 -0.91 -10.90 -11.33
N LEU A 282 0.03 -11.09 -12.26
CA LEU A 282 -0.25 -11.11 -13.70
C LEU A 282 -0.64 -12.54 -14.09
N ALA A 283 -1.93 -12.79 -14.36
CA ALA A 283 -2.45 -14.13 -14.64
C ALA A 283 -2.12 -14.58 -16.06
N GLY A 284 -2.19 -13.66 -17.03
CA GLY A 284 -1.80 -13.91 -18.42
C GLY A 284 -2.97 -13.77 -19.41
N TRP A 285 -2.78 -14.32 -20.61
CA TRP A 285 -3.78 -14.24 -21.68
C TRP A 285 -4.90 -15.26 -21.53
N THR A 286 -6.13 -14.82 -21.75
CA THR A 286 -7.28 -15.71 -21.88
C THR A 286 -7.35 -16.33 -23.29
N PRO A 287 -8.14 -17.42 -23.47
CA PRO A 287 -8.37 -18.01 -24.79
C PRO A 287 -8.96 -17.03 -25.81
N LEU A 288 -9.76 -16.06 -25.35
CA LEU A 288 -10.39 -15.04 -26.20
C LEU A 288 -9.49 -13.84 -26.50
N GLY A 289 -8.30 -13.77 -25.88
CA GLY A 289 -7.29 -12.75 -26.18
C GLY A 289 -7.30 -11.53 -25.26
N LEU A 290 -8.03 -11.57 -24.16
CA LEU A 290 -7.91 -10.60 -23.08
C LEU A 290 -6.69 -10.92 -22.21
N TYR A 291 -6.17 -9.93 -21.50
CA TYR A 291 -5.13 -10.13 -20.48
C TYR A 291 -5.71 -9.93 -19.08
N GLU A 292 -5.48 -10.89 -18.19
CA GLU A 292 -5.99 -10.86 -16.83
C GLU A 292 -4.89 -10.59 -15.81
N LEU A 293 -5.21 -9.76 -14.82
CA LEU A 293 -4.41 -9.57 -13.63
C LEU A 293 -5.29 -9.38 -12.40
N VAL A 294 -4.73 -9.64 -11.23
CA VAL A 294 -5.37 -9.35 -9.94
C VAL A 294 -4.47 -8.45 -9.14
N ARG A 295 -4.99 -7.31 -8.69
CA ARG A 295 -4.29 -6.36 -7.81
C ARG A 295 -4.94 -6.36 -6.43
N LYS A 296 -4.17 -6.19 -5.37
CA LYS A 296 -4.67 -6.06 -4.00
C LYS A 296 -5.58 -4.83 -3.87
N ARG A 297 -6.65 -4.94 -3.08
CA ARG A 297 -7.53 -3.81 -2.71
C ARG A 297 -7.04 -3.19 -1.40
N ASP A 298 -6.05 -2.32 -1.49
CA ASP A 298 -5.42 -1.66 -0.34
C ASP A 298 -5.53 -0.13 -0.35
N ARG A 299 -6.16 0.44 -1.38
CA ARG A 299 -6.47 1.86 -1.51
C ARG A 299 -7.97 2.06 -1.68
N GLN A 300 -8.47 3.19 -1.20
CA GLN A 300 -9.81 3.64 -1.54
C GLN A 300 -9.82 4.20 -2.97
N PRO A 301 -10.84 3.92 -3.79
CA PRO A 301 -10.94 4.49 -5.12
C PRO A 301 -10.99 6.03 -5.07
N LEU A 302 -10.21 6.68 -5.93
CA LEU A 302 -10.13 8.15 -5.98
C LEU A 302 -11.51 8.79 -6.17
N ARG A 303 -12.33 8.19 -7.02
CA ARG A 303 -13.70 8.67 -7.29
C ARG A 303 -14.58 8.70 -6.05
N ASP A 304 -14.39 7.76 -5.13
CA ASP A 304 -15.18 7.69 -3.90
C ASP A 304 -14.70 8.75 -2.90
N LEU A 305 -13.39 9.02 -2.86
CA LEU A 305 -12.81 10.09 -2.05
C LEU A 305 -13.26 11.49 -2.48
N MET A 306 -13.43 11.72 -3.79
CA MET A 306 -13.85 13.03 -4.32
C MET A 306 -15.36 13.27 -4.22
N ARG A 307 -16.15 12.26 -3.81
CA ARG A 307 -17.60 12.37 -3.60
C ARG A 307 -17.99 12.57 -2.14
N ALA A 308 -17.05 12.31 -1.22
CA ALA A 308 -17.21 12.47 0.22
C ALA A 308 -16.98 13.93 0.65
#